data_AF-A0A7Z9INM3-F1
#
_entry.id   AF-A0A7Z9INM3-F1
#
_cell.length_a   1.000
_cell.length_b   1.000
_cell.length_c   1.000
_cell.angle_alpha   90.00
_cell.angle_beta   90.00
_cell.angle_gamma   90.00
#
_symmetry.space_group_name_H-M   'P 1'
#
loop_
_entity.id
_entity.type
_entity.pdbx_description
1 polymer ?
#
loop_
_entity_poly.entity_id
_entity_poly.type
_entity_poly.pdbx_seq_one_letter_code
_entity_poly.pdbx_strand_id
1 'polypeptide(L)'
;MKNMGIGLLIGLISFVLAEPYAILDWNQFIADTTEQSEMVRRIRDYPYTRQYIDTTPYLYQITQLGRWALGWPLTIIGLIGAVSVLVCKRHWILGTFTVTTVFALGFLLTSSNSILMILIASGFAFFILIINFILRGYKSLETTLILSWVIPYALIVGSFEVKFTRYLLPIIPLLVILGSAFLVQLTNSPKKYTRKIGYLGYILVIFSTVAFGLAYQNIYATPHPGVAASNWINQNVPRNSSLLKEHWEESLPDLEKYRLSELPIYDPDTLPKLNKMAESLSETDYLIIFSNRLYGTVTRIPERYPLMGGYYNALFSGDLGFKPVHIENSYMSLANIKIYEDSFSRPNLPSVDEAIFPKGGISINGGFADESFSVYDHPMVIIFLNFEKLEATKLKTIIEQNSMDFLSVNQYKVVPTSKEQTADLMMSESTKAGQQKGGTWSNIIHNDSTSNRYPILFWIACLTLISLISFPIGYLMFSTFDDKGYLFAKTLGLLMVCFIAWILSSLHIMGFGKSSLWLSIALVSTISIFITTKKYQEIFKYLSAN
;
A
#
# COMPACT_ATOMS: atom_id res chain seq x y z
N MET A 1 28.51 -0.20 28.43
CA MET A 1 27.35 -0.60 29.25
C MET A 1 26.44 0.56 29.64
N LYS A 2 26.94 1.66 30.23
CA LYS A 2 26.12 2.84 30.62
C LYS A 2 25.26 3.39 29.47
N ASN A 3 25.84 3.64 28.30
CA ASN A 3 25.11 4.17 27.14
C ASN A 3 24.08 3.19 26.57
N MET A 4 24.33 1.88 26.68
CA MET A 4 23.39 0.84 26.27
C MET A 4 22.17 0.80 27.20
N GLY A 5 22.39 0.90 28.51
CA GLY A 5 21.30 0.98 29.49
C GLY A 5 20.43 2.22 29.29
N ILE A 6 21.05 3.38 29.01
CA ILE A 6 20.32 4.61 28.66
C ILE A 6 19.51 4.42 27.37
N GLY A 7 20.11 3.84 26.33
CA GLY A 7 19.42 3.58 25.06
C GLY A 7 18.22 2.64 25.21
N LEU A 8 18.35 1.56 25.99
CA LEU A 8 17.25 0.64 26.29
C LEU A 8 16.14 1.32 27.08
N LEU A 9 16.48 2.16 28.06
CA LEU A 9 15.49 2.92 28.83
C LEU A 9 14.72 3.91 27.95
N ILE A 10 15.42 4.66 27.09
CA ILE A 10 14.79 5.59 26.14
C ILE A 10 13.90 4.81 25.17
N GLY A 11 14.35 3.65 24.68
CA GLY A 11 13.56 2.77 23.81
C GLY A 11 12.28 2.29 24.50
N LEU A 12 12.38 1.85 25.76
CA LEU A 12 11.22 1.43 26.56
C LEU A 12 10.24 2.58 26.77
N ILE A 13 10.73 3.76 27.16
CA ILE A 13 9.89 4.96 27.33
C ILE A 13 9.20 5.32 26.02
N SER A 14 9.95 5.29 24.91
CA SER A 14 9.39 5.59 23.59
C SER A 14 8.32 4.58 23.18
N PHE A 15 8.52 3.29 23.44
CA PHE A 15 7.53 2.24 23.20
C PHE A 15 6.26 2.45 24.04
N VAL A 16 6.40 2.72 25.34
CA VAL A 16 5.27 2.99 26.24
C VAL A 16 4.46 4.21 25.79
N LEU A 17 5.14 5.27 25.35
CA LEU A 17 4.47 6.50 24.91
C LEU A 17 3.82 6.36 23.54
N ALA A 18 4.47 5.66 22.60
CA ALA A 18 3.97 5.50 21.23
C ALA A 18 2.91 4.39 21.11
N GLU A 19 2.99 3.34 21.94
CA GLU A 19 2.11 2.18 21.94
C GLU A 19 1.59 1.86 23.37
N PRO A 20 0.88 2.80 24.03
CA PRO A 20 0.34 2.60 25.37
C PRO A 20 -0.66 1.43 25.44
N TYR A 21 -1.35 1.09 24.35
CA TYR A 21 -2.28 -0.03 24.28
C TYR A 21 -1.59 -1.38 24.50
N ALA A 22 -0.32 -1.51 24.15
CA ALA A 22 0.45 -2.69 24.52
C ALA A 22 0.42 -2.92 26.03
N ILE A 23 0.35 -1.86 26.85
CA ILE A 23 0.32 -1.99 28.31
C ILE A 23 -1.11 -1.99 28.85
N LEU A 24 -1.97 -1.10 28.32
CA LEU A 24 -3.34 -0.93 28.79
C LEU A 24 -4.22 -2.15 28.50
N ASP A 25 -4.00 -2.82 27.36
CA ASP A 25 -4.70 -4.03 26.97
C ASP A 25 -3.75 -5.02 26.27
N TRP A 26 -2.85 -5.59 27.06
CA TRP A 26 -1.84 -6.54 26.58
C TRP A 26 -2.45 -7.74 25.83
N ASN A 27 -3.62 -8.23 26.27
CA ASN A 27 -4.27 -9.37 25.65
C ASN A 27 -4.76 -9.05 24.24
N GLN A 28 -5.46 -7.92 24.07
CA GLN A 28 -5.91 -7.48 22.76
C GLN A 28 -4.71 -7.13 21.86
N PHE A 29 -3.70 -6.45 22.38
CA PHE A 29 -2.47 -6.12 21.65
C PHE A 29 -1.78 -7.37 21.08
N ILE A 30 -1.63 -8.43 21.89
CA ILE A 30 -1.03 -9.68 21.44
C ILE A 30 -1.94 -10.42 20.46
N ALA A 31 -3.26 -10.41 20.68
CA ALA A 31 -4.22 -11.00 19.76
C ALA A 31 -4.16 -10.34 18.37
N ASP A 32 -4.21 -9.02 18.31
CA ASP A 32 -4.13 -8.23 17.07
C ASP A 32 -2.78 -8.38 16.39
N THR A 33 -1.68 -8.32 17.15
CA THR A 33 -0.33 -8.53 16.59
C THR A 33 -0.17 -9.93 16.02
N THR A 34 -0.75 -10.94 16.69
CA THR A 34 -0.74 -12.33 16.21
C THR A 34 -1.58 -12.46 14.95
N GLU A 35 -2.76 -11.86 14.90
CA GLU A 35 -3.62 -11.83 13.72
C GLU A 35 -2.92 -11.19 12.52
N GLN A 36 -2.30 -10.02 12.71
CA GLN A 36 -1.56 -9.35 11.63
C GLN A 36 -0.35 -10.18 11.17
N SER A 37 0.36 -10.81 12.11
CA SER A 37 1.47 -11.73 11.81
C SER A 37 1.01 -12.95 11.00
N GLU A 38 -0.11 -13.56 11.39
CA GLU A 38 -0.72 -14.69 10.67
C GLU A 38 -1.26 -14.27 9.30
N MET A 39 -1.81 -13.06 9.18
CA MET A 39 -2.30 -12.50 7.91
C MET A 39 -1.14 -12.30 6.91
N VAL A 40 -0.05 -11.63 7.30
CA VAL A 40 1.07 -11.39 6.37
C VAL A 40 1.79 -12.68 5.94
N ARG A 41 1.68 -13.73 6.75
CA ARG A 41 2.20 -15.07 6.46
C ARG A 41 1.16 -16.00 5.81
N ARG A 42 -0.07 -15.49 5.56
CA ARG A 42 -1.22 -16.21 5.00
C ARG A 42 -1.57 -17.51 5.72
N ILE A 43 -1.36 -17.56 7.04
CA ILE A 43 -1.91 -18.60 7.92
C ILE A 43 -3.42 -18.40 8.07
N ARG A 44 -3.82 -17.13 8.27
CA ARG A 44 -5.22 -16.72 8.14
C ARG A 44 -5.49 -16.35 6.70
N ASP A 45 -6.57 -16.89 6.17
CA ASP A 45 -6.95 -16.74 4.77
C ASP A 45 -7.98 -15.63 4.60
N TYR A 46 -7.50 -14.41 4.36
CA TYR A 46 -8.36 -13.29 3.99
C TYR A 46 -8.49 -13.16 2.48
N PRO A 47 -9.68 -12.84 1.92
CA PRO A 47 -9.88 -12.75 0.47
C PRO A 47 -8.86 -11.88 -0.28
N TYR A 48 -8.58 -10.67 0.22
CA TYR A 48 -7.62 -9.74 -0.38
C TYR A 48 -6.15 -10.24 -0.35
N THR A 49 -5.83 -11.27 0.45
CA THR A 49 -4.48 -11.87 0.46
C THR A 49 -4.29 -12.95 -0.60
N ARG A 50 -5.39 -13.48 -1.15
CA ARG A 50 -5.37 -14.59 -2.11
C ARG A 50 -4.69 -14.21 -3.42
N GLN A 51 -4.65 -12.91 -3.76
CA GLN A 51 -3.92 -12.40 -4.92
C GLN A 51 -2.43 -12.80 -4.94
N TYR A 52 -1.83 -13.07 -3.77
CA TYR A 52 -0.44 -13.45 -3.65
C TYR A 52 -0.20 -14.97 -3.71
N ILE A 53 -1.24 -15.80 -3.80
CA ILE A 53 -1.08 -17.21 -4.22
C ILE A 53 -0.32 -17.21 -5.54
N ASP A 54 0.56 -18.21 -5.73
CA ASP A 54 1.45 -18.41 -6.88
C ASP A 54 2.61 -17.41 -7.06
N THR A 55 2.80 -16.47 -6.11
CA THR A 55 3.90 -15.49 -6.20
C THR A 55 5.13 -15.93 -5.39
N THR A 56 6.33 -15.68 -5.93
CA THR A 56 7.59 -15.97 -5.23
C THR A 56 7.96 -14.82 -4.27
N PRO A 57 8.19 -15.09 -2.97
CA PRO A 57 8.70 -14.10 -2.01
C PRO A 57 10.00 -13.44 -2.52
N TYR A 58 10.25 -12.20 -2.11
CA TYR A 58 11.31 -11.31 -2.63
C TYR A 58 11.21 -10.94 -4.12
N LEU A 59 11.12 -11.93 -5.02
CA LEU A 59 11.12 -11.70 -6.46
C LEU A 59 9.89 -10.92 -6.92
N TYR A 60 8.71 -11.25 -6.40
CA TYR A 60 7.49 -10.50 -6.68
C TYR A 60 7.63 -9.04 -6.28
N GLN A 61 8.09 -8.78 -5.05
CA GLN A 61 8.30 -7.44 -4.51
C GLN A 61 9.31 -6.62 -5.32
N ILE A 62 10.47 -7.21 -5.66
CA ILE A 62 11.49 -6.54 -6.50
C ILE A 62 10.92 -6.24 -7.89
N THR A 63 10.13 -7.14 -8.44
CA THR A 63 9.50 -6.96 -9.76
C THR A 63 8.49 -5.81 -9.72
N GLN A 64 7.59 -5.78 -8.73
CA GLN A 64 6.62 -4.70 -8.58
C GLN A 64 7.31 -3.36 -8.28
N LEU A 65 8.36 -3.36 -7.44
CA LEU A 65 9.16 -2.18 -7.14
C LEU A 65 9.85 -1.61 -8.39
N GLY A 66 10.44 -2.47 -9.22
CA GLY A 66 11.09 -2.07 -10.48
C GLY A 66 10.10 -1.68 -11.58
N ARG A 67 8.94 -2.32 -11.64
CA ARG A 67 8.00 -2.13 -12.75
C ARG A 67 7.05 -0.96 -12.54
N TRP A 68 6.55 -0.80 -11.32
CA TRP A 68 5.43 0.12 -11.04
C TRP A 68 5.74 1.19 -9.97
N ALA A 69 6.76 1.02 -9.13
CA ALA A 69 7.07 2.00 -8.09
C ALA A 69 8.23 2.95 -8.46
N LEU A 70 9.46 2.43 -8.56
CA LEU A 70 10.68 3.23 -8.73
C LEU A 70 11.20 3.28 -10.17
N GLY A 71 10.74 2.36 -11.01
CA GLY A 71 11.36 2.09 -12.32
C GLY A 71 12.62 1.22 -12.20
N TRP A 72 12.87 0.39 -13.21
CA TRP A 72 13.99 -0.55 -13.22
C TRP A 72 15.36 0.10 -13.01
N PRO A 73 15.70 1.25 -13.63
CA PRO A 73 17.00 1.86 -13.44
C PRO A 73 17.29 2.20 -11.97
N LEU A 74 16.34 2.84 -11.28
CA LEU A 74 16.53 3.23 -9.88
C LEU A 74 16.55 2.01 -8.95
N THR A 75 15.67 1.03 -9.17
CA THR A 75 15.65 -0.22 -8.39
C THR A 75 16.97 -0.98 -8.52
N ILE A 76 17.47 -1.17 -9.74
CA ILE A 76 18.74 -1.88 -9.98
C ILE A 76 19.91 -1.12 -9.36
N ILE A 77 20.00 0.20 -9.55
CA ILE A 77 21.08 1.02 -8.99
C ILE A 77 21.04 1.02 -7.46
N GLY A 78 19.85 1.05 -6.84
CA GLY A 78 19.70 0.97 -5.38
C GLY A 78 20.17 -0.38 -4.83
N LEU A 79 19.79 -1.50 -5.46
CA LEU A 79 20.22 -2.85 -5.08
C LEU A 79 21.73 -3.04 -5.27
N ILE A 80 22.29 -2.59 -6.39
CA ILE A 80 23.74 -2.59 -6.63
C ILE A 80 24.44 -1.71 -5.59
N GLY A 81 23.87 -0.56 -5.26
CA GLY A 81 24.36 0.33 -4.21
C GLY A 81 24.52 -0.38 -2.88
N ALA A 82 23.47 -1.07 -2.43
CA ALA A 82 23.48 -1.86 -1.20
C ALA A 82 24.58 -2.94 -1.18
N VAL A 83 24.76 -3.66 -2.29
CA VAL A 83 25.81 -4.68 -2.44
C VAL A 83 27.21 -4.06 -2.49
N SER A 84 27.39 -2.96 -3.23
CA SER A 84 28.68 -2.32 -3.49
C SER A 84 29.35 -1.76 -2.23
N VAL A 85 28.53 -1.30 -1.27
CA VAL A 85 28.99 -0.79 0.02
C VAL A 85 29.58 -1.92 0.88
N LEU A 86 29.06 -3.14 0.75
CA LEU A 86 29.67 -4.32 1.35
C LEU A 86 30.88 -4.77 0.52
N VAL A 87 30.78 -4.93 -0.79
CA VAL A 87 31.86 -5.50 -1.62
C VAL A 87 32.81 -4.42 -2.11
N CYS A 88 33.84 -4.09 -1.32
CA CYS A 88 34.88 -3.13 -1.69
C CYS A 88 36.25 -3.79 -1.88
N LYS A 89 37.15 -3.20 -2.68
CA LYS A 89 38.50 -3.75 -2.98
C LYS A 89 39.29 -4.18 -1.75
N ARG A 90 39.19 -3.41 -0.66
CA ARG A 90 39.93 -3.64 0.59
C ARG A 90 39.36 -4.80 1.42
N HIS A 91 38.06 -5.03 1.37
CA HIS A 91 37.35 -6.02 2.19
C HIS A 91 36.53 -6.98 1.34
N TRP A 92 37.06 -7.37 0.18
CA TRP A 92 36.31 -8.13 -0.83
C TRP A 92 35.84 -9.48 -0.28
N ILE A 93 36.72 -10.25 0.36
CA ILE A 93 36.39 -11.56 0.94
C ILE A 93 35.26 -11.43 1.97
N LEU A 94 35.43 -10.53 2.95
CA LEU A 94 34.44 -10.29 4.01
C LEU A 94 33.11 -9.77 3.44
N GLY A 95 33.15 -8.84 2.49
CA GLY A 95 31.97 -8.27 1.85
C GLY A 95 31.19 -9.32 1.07
N THR A 96 31.88 -10.11 0.24
CA THR A 96 31.27 -11.20 -0.52
C THR A 96 30.69 -12.26 0.41
N PHE A 97 31.39 -12.62 1.48
CA PHE A 97 30.86 -13.53 2.50
C PHE A 97 29.56 -13.00 3.10
N THR A 98 29.54 -11.74 3.57
CA THR A 98 28.33 -11.12 4.12
C THR A 98 27.17 -11.13 3.12
N VAL A 99 27.41 -10.75 1.87
CA VAL A 99 26.38 -10.73 0.82
C VAL A 99 25.85 -12.14 0.56
N THR A 100 26.73 -13.12 0.31
CA THR A 100 26.34 -14.52 0.07
C THR A 100 25.52 -15.07 1.24
N THR A 101 25.89 -14.76 2.49
CA THR A 101 25.10 -15.21 3.64
C THR A 101 23.73 -14.56 3.69
N VAL A 102 23.60 -13.25 3.42
CA VAL A 102 22.30 -12.58 3.36
C VAL A 102 21.40 -13.19 2.27
N PHE A 103 21.94 -13.48 1.09
CA PHE A 103 21.20 -14.17 0.03
C PHE A 103 20.81 -15.60 0.44
N ALA A 104 21.69 -16.35 1.10
CA ALA A 104 21.38 -17.68 1.61
C ALA A 104 20.27 -17.67 2.66
N LEU A 105 20.26 -16.67 3.56
CA LEU A 105 19.19 -16.45 4.52
C LEU A 105 17.87 -16.12 3.83
N GLY A 106 17.90 -15.22 2.84
CA GLY A 106 16.72 -14.89 2.04
C GLY A 106 16.13 -16.11 1.34
N PHE A 107 16.98 -16.92 0.70
CA PHE A 107 16.57 -18.18 0.06
C PHE A 107 16.01 -19.19 1.07
N LEU A 108 16.61 -19.31 2.25
CA LEU A 108 16.08 -20.17 3.31
C LEU A 108 14.68 -19.71 3.76
N LEU A 109 14.45 -18.39 3.81
CA LEU A 109 13.15 -17.80 4.16
C LEU A 109 12.09 -17.94 3.06
N THR A 110 12.45 -18.27 1.81
CA THR A 110 11.45 -18.63 0.78
C THR A 110 10.83 -20.00 1.04
N SER A 111 11.53 -20.87 1.76
CA SER A 111 11.05 -22.23 2.07
C SER A 111 10.31 -22.31 3.41
N SER A 112 10.61 -21.42 4.35
CA SER A 112 9.92 -21.33 5.64
C SER A 112 9.88 -19.90 6.13
N ASN A 113 8.67 -19.38 6.31
CA ASN A 113 8.41 -18.04 6.85
C ASN A 113 7.96 -18.08 8.32
N SER A 114 8.34 -19.13 9.08
CA SER A 114 7.96 -19.19 10.50
C SER A 114 8.56 -18.03 11.29
N ILE A 115 7.85 -17.54 12.32
CA ILE A 115 8.35 -16.44 13.16
C ILE A 115 9.74 -16.76 13.69
N LEU A 116 9.96 -18.00 14.14
CA LEU A 116 11.26 -18.46 14.62
C LEU A 116 12.34 -18.36 13.53
N MET A 117 12.05 -18.82 12.31
CA MET A 117 13.01 -18.75 11.21
C MET A 117 13.31 -17.31 10.80
N ILE A 118 12.30 -16.44 10.76
CA ILE A 118 12.46 -15.00 10.49
C ILE A 118 13.35 -14.36 11.56
N LEU A 119 13.13 -14.66 12.83
CA LEU A 119 13.95 -14.14 13.94
C LEU A 119 15.38 -14.66 13.87
N ILE A 120 15.59 -15.95 13.60
CA ILE A 120 16.92 -16.54 13.46
C ILE A 120 17.67 -15.91 12.29
N ALA A 121 17.03 -15.82 11.12
CA ALA A 121 17.65 -15.25 9.93
C ALA A 121 17.99 -13.76 10.12
N SER A 122 17.06 -12.98 10.66
CA SER A 122 17.26 -11.54 10.91
C SER A 122 18.32 -11.30 11.98
N GLY A 123 18.32 -12.09 13.05
CA GLY A 123 19.32 -12.04 14.11
C GLY A 123 20.71 -12.43 13.61
N PHE A 124 20.81 -13.48 12.77
CA PHE A 124 22.07 -13.89 12.17
C PHE A 124 22.60 -12.86 11.17
N ALA A 125 21.73 -12.25 10.36
CA ALA A 125 22.10 -11.15 9.47
C ALA A 125 22.64 -9.95 10.26
N PHE A 126 21.96 -9.57 11.35
CA PHE A 126 22.41 -8.49 12.23
C PHE A 126 23.76 -8.82 12.89
N PHE A 127 23.95 -10.05 13.36
CA PHE A 127 25.22 -10.52 13.92
C PHE A 127 26.37 -10.45 12.92
N ILE A 128 26.14 -10.86 11.67
CA ILE A 128 27.15 -10.75 10.60
C ILE A 128 27.49 -9.30 10.30
N LEU A 129 26.51 -8.39 10.32
CA LEU A 129 26.76 -6.95 10.15
C LEU A 129 27.59 -6.37 11.30
N ILE A 130 27.38 -6.84 12.54
CA ILE A 130 28.23 -6.48 13.68
C ILE A 130 29.67 -6.96 13.46
N ILE A 131 29.86 -8.23 13.07
CA ILE A 131 31.20 -8.75 12.74
C ILE A 131 31.84 -7.92 11.63
N ASN A 132 31.08 -7.63 10.57
CA ASN A 132 31.53 -6.82 9.45
C ASN A 132 32.00 -5.43 9.91
N PHE A 133 31.23 -4.78 10.78
CA PHE A 133 31.59 -3.51 11.41
C PHE A 133 32.87 -3.61 12.26
N ILE A 134 32.97 -4.60 13.14
CA ILE A 134 34.15 -4.80 14.01
C ILE A 134 35.43 -4.96 13.17
N LEU A 135 35.36 -5.72 12.07
CA LEU A 135 36.50 -5.98 11.20
C LEU A 135 36.86 -4.80 10.28
N ARG A 136 35.91 -3.92 9.94
CA ARG A 136 36.14 -2.73 9.10
C ARG A 136 36.48 -1.47 9.90
N GLY A 137 36.10 -1.44 11.17
CA GLY A 137 36.30 -0.31 12.08
C GLY A 137 35.37 0.87 11.80
N TYR A 138 35.62 1.98 12.50
CA TYR A 138 34.72 3.14 12.56
C TYR A 138 34.41 3.79 11.19
N LYS A 139 35.28 3.61 10.19
CA LYS A 139 35.06 4.15 8.84
C LYS A 139 33.87 3.53 8.10
N SER A 140 33.36 2.38 8.53
CA SER A 140 32.15 1.79 7.95
C SER A 140 30.88 2.05 8.77
N LEU A 141 30.96 2.83 9.86
CA LEU A 141 29.84 3.02 10.80
C LEU A 141 28.57 3.47 10.09
N GLU A 142 28.64 4.51 9.27
CA GLU A 142 27.50 5.09 8.55
C GLU A 142 26.82 4.04 7.66
N THR A 143 27.64 3.32 6.88
CA THR A 143 27.16 2.29 5.96
C THR A 143 26.59 1.07 6.67
N THR A 144 27.24 0.62 7.75
CA THR A 144 26.76 -0.51 8.54
C THR A 144 25.47 -0.14 9.27
N LEU A 145 25.32 1.10 9.74
CA LEU A 145 24.09 1.58 10.36
C LEU A 145 22.91 1.52 9.37
N ILE A 146 23.08 2.03 8.15
CA ILE A 146 22.04 1.96 7.11
C ILE A 146 21.69 0.49 6.81
N LEU A 147 22.71 -0.35 6.61
CA LEU A 147 22.50 -1.76 6.28
C LEU A 147 21.90 -2.58 7.44
N SER A 148 22.14 -2.17 8.69
CA SER A 148 21.54 -2.79 9.88
C SER A 148 20.02 -2.61 9.95
N TRP A 149 19.49 -1.61 9.24
CA TRP A 149 18.06 -1.46 9.00
C TRP A 149 17.63 -2.19 7.72
N VAL A 150 18.27 -1.89 6.60
CA VAL A 150 17.85 -2.38 5.27
C VAL A 150 17.83 -3.91 5.20
N ILE A 151 18.87 -4.59 5.69
CA ILE A 151 18.99 -6.04 5.53
C ILE A 151 17.99 -6.80 6.40
N PRO A 152 17.91 -6.60 7.74
CA PRO A 152 16.91 -7.30 8.54
C PRO A 152 15.49 -6.97 8.08
N TYR A 153 15.20 -5.71 7.75
CA TYR A 153 13.89 -5.32 7.26
C TYR A 153 13.52 -6.04 5.96
N ALA A 154 14.44 -6.06 4.98
CA ALA A 154 14.23 -6.75 3.71
C ALA A 154 14.07 -8.27 3.88
N LEU A 155 14.80 -8.90 4.80
CA LEU A 155 14.64 -10.32 5.12
C LEU A 155 13.26 -10.61 5.74
N ILE A 156 12.81 -9.78 6.68
CA ILE A 156 11.50 -9.95 7.32
C ILE A 156 10.39 -9.73 6.29
N VAL A 157 10.31 -8.52 5.72
CA VAL A 157 9.22 -8.11 4.84
C VAL A 157 9.25 -8.84 3.50
N GLY A 158 10.44 -9.17 3.00
CA GLY A 158 10.59 -9.95 1.77
C GLY A 158 10.15 -11.40 1.89
N SER A 159 10.15 -11.96 3.11
CA SER A 159 9.65 -13.31 3.39
C SER A 159 8.13 -13.40 3.53
N PHE A 160 7.43 -12.27 3.58
CA PHE A 160 5.97 -12.27 3.73
C PHE A 160 5.28 -12.86 2.52
N GLU A 161 4.18 -13.57 2.78
CA GLU A 161 3.30 -14.08 1.73
C GLU A 161 2.39 -12.98 1.18
N VAL A 162 2.01 -12.03 2.03
CA VAL A 162 1.33 -10.79 1.63
C VAL A 162 2.38 -9.75 1.26
N LYS A 163 2.32 -9.26 0.01
CA LYS A 163 3.43 -8.54 -0.61
C LYS A 163 3.04 -7.13 -1.08
N PHE A 164 2.23 -6.42 -0.30
CA PHE A 164 1.83 -5.05 -0.63
C PHE A 164 3.08 -4.19 -0.88
N THR A 165 3.14 -3.51 -2.03
CA THR A 165 4.31 -2.73 -2.43
C THR A 165 4.69 -1.66 -1.40
N ARG A 166 3.70 -1.11 -0.69
CA ARG A 166 3.90 -0.14 0.40
C ARG A 166 4.74 -0.67 1.57
N TYR A 167 4.83 -1.99 1.76
CA TYR A 167 5.70 -2.55 2.79
C TYR A 167 7.19 -2.31 2.50
N LEU A 168 7.58 -1.92 1.29
CA LEU A 168 8.97 -1.57 0.98
C LEU A 168 9.30 -0.10 1.25
N LEU A 169 8.30 0.76 1.51
CA LEU A 169 8.50 2.19 1.72
C LEU A 169 9.64 2.53 2.70
N PRO A 170 9.79 1.83 3.87
CA PRO A 170 10.83 2.18 4.83
C PRO A 170 12.27 1.95 4.37
N ILE A 171 12.50 1.15 3.31
CA ILE A 171 13.85 0.93 2.77
C ILE A 171 14.12 1.72 1.49
N ILE A 172 13.10 2.24 0.81
CA ILE A 172 13.25 2.97 -0.45
C ILE A 172 14.21 4.18 -0.32
N PRO A 173 14.05 5.11 0.64
CA PRO A 173 14.96 6.25 0.76
C PRO A 173 16.42 5.82 0.98
N LEU A 174 16.62 4.74 1.74
CA LEU A 174 17.96 4.21 2.03
C LEU A 174 18.58 3.55 0.80
N LEU A 175 17.79 2.82 0.00
CA LEU A 175 18.24 2.28 -1.29
C LEU A 175 18.60 3.41 -2.26
N VAL A 176 17.84 4.50 -2.28
CA VAL A 176 18.16 5.70 -3.10
C VAL A 176 19.48 6.32 -2.66
N ILE A 177 19.73 6.47 -1.35
CA ILE A 177 21.00 6.98 -0.81
C ILE A 177 22.17 6.06 -1.22
N LEU A 178 22.02 4.74 -1.04
CA LEU A 178 23.05 3.76 -1.39
C LEU A 178 23.33 3.72 -2.90
N GLY A 179 22.29 3.78 -3.72
CA GLY A 179 22.40 3.86 -5.18
C GLY A 179 23.06 5.16 -5.65
N SER A 180 22.73 6.28 -5.01
CA SER A 180 23.35 7.58 -5.30
C SER A 180 24.84 7.57 -4.94
N ALA A 181 25.20 7.04 -3.78
CA ALA A 181 26.60 6.88 -3.38
C ALA A 181 27.40 6.02 -4.37
N PHE A 182 26.79 4.94 -4.87
CA PHE A 182 27.39 4.10 -5.90
C PHE A 182 27.60 4.85 -7.23
N LEU A 183 26.61 5.60 -7.71
CA LEU A 183 26.76 6.40 -8.93
C LEU A 183 27.86 7.46 -8.78
N VAL A 184 27.93 8.15 -7.64
CA VAL A 184 29.00 9.12 -7.34
C VAL A 184 30.38 8.46 -7.35
N GLN A 185 30.48 7.25 -6.81
CA GLN A 185 31.73 6.47 -6.86
C GLN A 185 32.14 6.15 -8.30
N LEU A 186 31.19 5.82 -9.17
CA LEU A 186 31.46 5.57 -10.59
C LEU A 186 31.90 6.84 -11.31
N THR A 187 31.22 7.99 -11.11
CA THR A 187 31.55 9.26 -11.77
C THR A 187 32.90 9.82 -11.31
N ASN A 188 33.30 9.55 -10.07
CA ASN A 188 34.61 9.95 -9.54
C ASN A 188 35.74 8.94 -9.86
N SER A 189 35.46 7.87 -10.60
CA SER A 189 36.46 6.87 -10.95
C SER A 189 37.57 7.44 -11.85
N PRO A 190 38.86 7.13 -11.61
CA PRO A 190 39.95 7.55 -12.48
C PRO A 190 39.90 6.88 -13.86
N LYS A 191 39.19 5.76 -13.99
CA LYS A 191 39.04 5.04 -15.27
C LYS A 191 37.98 5.74 -16.13
N LYS A 192 38.39 6.28 -17.27
CA LYS A 192 37.51 7.01 -18.23
C LYS A 192 36.24 6.24 -18.58
N TYR A 193 36.34 4.91 -18.78
CA TYR A 193 35.19 4.06 -19.11
C TYR A 193 34.19 3.96 -17.94
N THR A 194 34.65 3.67 -16.73
CA THR A 194 33.81 3.60 -15.52
C THR A 194 33.11 4.92 -15.24
N ARG A 195 33.82 6.05 -15.42
CA ARG A 195 33.24 7.38 -15.28
C ARG A 195 32.12 7.65 -16.29
N LYS A 196 32.29 7.25 -17.56
CA LYS A 196 31.23 7.35 -18.57
C LYS A 196 30.01 6.54 -18.18
N ILE A 197 30.20 5.31 -17.69
CA ILE A 197 29.10 4.47 -17.18
C ILE A 197 28.39 5.17 -16.02
N GLY A 198 29.13 5.76 -15.07
CA GLY A 198 28.54 6.52 -13.96
C GLY A 198 27.64 7.66 -14.44
N TYR A 199 28.10 8.47 -15.39
CA TYR A 199 27.30 9.56 -15.97
C TYR A 199 26.08 9.06 -16.74
N LEU A 200 26.23 7.99 -17.53
CA LEU A 200 25.10 7.37 -18.23
C LEU A 200 24.06 6.83 -17.24
N GLY A 201 24.50 6.16 -16.16
CA GLY A 201 23.63 5.68 -15.09
C GLY A 201 22.89 6.83 -14.39
N TYR A 202 23.59 7.93 -14.10
CA TYR A 202 22.98 9.13 -13.50
C TYR A 202 21.90 9.74 -14.39
N ILE A 203 22.21 9.94 -15.68
CA ILE A 203 21.24 10.46 -16.68
C ILE A 203 20.05 9.51 -16.79
N LEU A 204 20.29 8.20 -16.90
CA LEU A 204 19.25 7.21 -17.05
C LEU A 204 18.30 7.19 -15.85
N VAL A 205 18.84 7.17 -14.62
CA VAL A 205 18.04 7.16 -13.39
C VAL A 205 17.21 8.44 -13.27
N ILE A 206 17.81 9.62 -13.48
CA ILE A 206 17.05 10.88 -13.38
C ILE A 206 15.97 10.95 -14.45
N PHE A 207 16.34 10.66 -15.71
CA PHE A 207 15.39 10.69 -16.81
C PHE A 207 14.25 9.71 -16.57
N SER A 208 14.54 8.46 -16.19
CA SER A 208 13.50 7.46 -15.93
C SER A 208 12.61 7.84 -14.77
N THR A 209 13.17 8.33 -13.66
CA THR A 209 12.39 8.70 -12.47
C THR A 209 11.49 9.90 -12.75
N VAL A 210 12.00 10.93 -13.43
CA VAL A 210 11.19 12.10 -13.81
C VAL A 210 10.12 11.71 -14.82
N ALA A 211 10.47 10.96 -15.87
CA ALA A 211 9.52 10.52 -16.87
C ALA A 211 8.41 9.65 -16.27
N PHE A 212 8.77 8.69 -15.42
CA PHE A 212 7.83 7.80 -14.76
C PHE A 212 6.94 8.55 -13.76
N GLY A 213 7.50 9.47 -12.96
CA GLY A 213 6.74 10.30 -12.03
C GLY A 213 5.74 11.22 -12.73
N LEU A 214 6.15 11.86 -13.84
CA LEU A 214 5.24 12.67 -14.67
C LEU A 214 4.16 11.80 -15.33
N ALA A 215 4.52 10.61 -15.82
CA ALA A 215 3.56 9.68 -16.41
C ALA A 215 2.51 9.20 -15.41
N TYR A 216 2.93 8.90 -14.19
CA TYR A 216 2.04 8.51 -13.09
C TYR A 216 1.14 9.67 -12.65
N GLN A 217 1.69 10.88 -12.49
CA GLN A 217 0.88 12.06 -12.14
C GLN A 217 -0.20 12.35 -13.20
N ASN A 218 0.04 12.02 -14.47
CA ASN A 218 -0.92 12.22 -15.55
C ASN A 218 -2.21 11.37 -15.39
N ILE A 219 -2.18 10.27 -14.64
CA ILE A 219 -3.38 9.49 -14.30
C ILE A 219 -4.45 10.38 -13.64
N TYR A 220 -4.01 11.31 -12.78
CA TYR A 220 -4.89 12.22 -12.05
C TYR A 220 -5.30 13.46 -12.85
N ALA A 221 -4.86 13.58 -14.11
CA ALA A 221 -5.29 14.64 -15.01
C ALA A 221 -6.68 14.37 -15.62
N THR A 222 -7.15 13.13 -15.56
CA THR A 222 -8.50 12.72 -15.97
C THR A 222 -9.37 12.42 -14.73
N PRO A 223 -10.70 12.47 -14.84
CA PRO A 223 -11.58 12.02 -13.77
C PRO A 223 -11.29 10.56 -13.40
N HIS A 224 -11.46 10.22 -12.12
CA HIS A 224 -11.31 8.84 -11.64
C HIS A 224 -12.24 7.90 -12.46
N PRO A 225 -11.75 6.74 -12.96
CA PRO A 225 -12.55 5.85 -13.83
C PRO A 225 -13.92 5.46 -13.26
N GLY A 226 -14.01 5.23 -11.95
CA GLY A 226 -15.30 4.96 -11.30
C GLY A 226 -16.31 6.12 -11.38
N VAL A 227 -15.83 7.37 -11.34
CA VAL A 227 -16.69 8.56 -11.52
C VAL A 227 -17.10 8.70 -13.00
N ALA A 228 -16.15 8.50 -13.92
CA ALA A 228 -16.42 8.54 -15.36
C ALA A 228 -17.45 7.47 -15.76
N ALA A 229 -17.30 6.25 -15.27
CA ALA A 229 -18.22 5.14 -15.52
C ALA A 229 -19.62 5.43 -14.95
N SER A 230 -19.71 5.98 -13.72
CA SER A 230 -20.99 6.41 -13.16
C SER A 230 -21.66 7.49 -14.02
N ASN A 231 -20.91 8.49 -14.47
CA ASN A 231 -21.42 9.54 -15.35
C ASN A 231 -21.97 8.96 -16.65
N TRP A 232 -21.26 7.99 -17.25
CA TRP A 232 -21.72 7.30 -18.44
C TRP A 232 -23.02 6.52 -18.18
N ILE A 233 -23.11 5.76 -17.08
CA ILE A 233 -24.33 5.04 -16.68
C ILE A 233 -25.48 6.04 -16.55
N ASN A 234 -25.25 7.14 -15.83
CA ASN A 234 -26.24 8.16 -15.55
C ASN A 234 -26.80 8.84 -16.80
N GLN A 235 -26.04 8.88 -17.89
CA GLN A 235 -26.40 9.45 -19.19
C GLN A 235 -27.02 8.44 -20.17
N ASN A 236 -26.60 7.16 -20.12
CA ASN A 236 -26.92 6.17 -21.15
C ASN A 236 -27.85 5.05 -20.69
N VAL A 237 -27.94 4.79 -19.38
CA VAL A 237 -28.70 3.66 -18.83
C VAL A 237 -30.07 4.13 -18.32
N PRO A 238 -31.19 3.49 -18.73
CA PRO A 238 -32.53 3.83 -18.27
C PRO A 238 -32.68 3.80 -16.74
N ARG A 239 -33.47 4.73 -16.19
CA ARG A 239 -33.75 4.77 -14.74
C ARG A 239 -34.42 3.46 -14.28
N ASN A 240 -34.14 3.04 -13.05
CA ASN A 240 -34.63 1.79 -12.45
C ASN A 240 -34.16 0.49 -13.13
N SER A 241 -33.24 0.55 -14.10
CA SER A 241 -32.54 -0.65 -14.59
C SER A 241 -31.87 -1.41 -13.43
N SER A 242 -31.80 -2.73 -13.57
CA SER A 242 -31.08 -3.60 -12.65
C SER A 242 -29.58 -3.56 -12.97
N LEU A 243 -28.77 -3.23 -11.98
CA LEU A 243 -27.32 -3.18 -12.07
C LEU A 243 -26.73 -4.19 -11.10
N LEU A 244 -25.99 -5.15 -11.64
CA LEU A 244 -25.30 -6.17 -10.88
C LEU A 244 -23.83 -5.79 -10.78
N LYS A 245 -23.25 -5.86 -9.59
CA LYS A 245 -21.82 -5.64 -9.36
C LYS A 245 -21.24 -6.80 -8.55
N GLU A 246 -19.96 -6.74 -8.26
CA GLU A 246 -19.27 -7.77 -7.50
C GLU A 246 -19.14 -7.37 -6.02
N HIS A 247 -19.42 -8.30 -5.10
CA HIS A 247 -19.14 -8.14 -3.68
C HIS A 247 -17.61 -8.16 -3.47
N TRP A 248 -17.11 -7.44 -2.45
CA TRP A 248 -15.66 -7.16 -2.19
C TRP A 248 -14.98 -6.16 -3.13
N GLU A 249 -15.77 -5.41 -3.88
CA GLU A 249 -15.28 -4.39 -4.80
C GLU A 249 -15.82 -2.99 -4.45
N GLU A 250 -15.13 -1.96 -4.91
CA GLU A 250 -15.61 -0.59 -4.74
C GLU A 250 -16.90 -0.35 -5.54
N SER A 251 -17.75 0.52 -5.00
CA SER A 251 -19.00 0.89 -5.66
C SER A 251 -18.82 2.14 -6.50
N LEU A 252 -19.51 2.20 -7.63
CA LEU A 252 -19.59 3.44 -8.39
C LEU A 252 -20.47 4.45 -7.63
N PRO A 253 -20.09 5.74 -7.58
CA PRO A 253 -20.86 6.79 -6.92
C PRO A 253 -22.15 7.12 -7.70
N ASP A 254 -23.09 7.86 -7.09
CA ASP A 254 -24.26 8.46 -7.75
C ASP A 254 -25.17 7.46 -8.52
N LEU A 255 -25.38 6.27 -7.96
CA LEU A 255 -26.21 5.20 -8.55
C LEU A 255 -27.53 4.94 -7.80
N GLU A 256 -27.99 5.85 -6.93
CA GLU A 256 -29.17 5.66 -6.07
C GLU A 256 -30.49 5.48 -6.84
N LYS A 257 -30.52 5.88 -8.12
CA LYS A 257 -31.69 5.77 -9.01
C LYS A 257 -31.84 4.41 -9.72
N TYR A 258 -30.99 3.45 -9.39
CA TYR A 258 -30.95 2.11 -9.98
C TYR A 258 -31.16 1.03 -8.92
N ARG A 259 -31.51 -0.19 -9.35
CA ARG A 259 -31.60 -1.34 -8.44
C ARG A 259 -30.26 -2.06 -8.43
N LEU A 260 -29.52 -1.93 -7.34
CA LEU A 260 -28.20 -2.53 -7.17
C LEU A 260 -28.29 -3.88 -6.48
N SER A 261 -27.58 -4.87 -7.03
CA SER A 261 -27.38 -6.19 -6.41
C SER A 261 -25.92 -6.62 -6.56
N GLU A 262 -25.51 -7.61 -5.77
CA GLU A 262 -24.10 -8.03 -5.68
C GLU A 262 -23.93 -9.52 -5.92
N LEU A 263 -22.86 -9.87 -6.63
CA LEU A 263 -22.41 -11.24 -6.81
C LEU A 263 -21.41 -11.61 -5.70
N PRO A 264 -21.64 -12.69 -4.94
CA PRO A 264 -20.77 -13.10 -3.84
C PRO A 264 -19.53 -13.86 -4.35
N ILE A 265 -18.65 -13.19 -5.09
CA ILE A 265 -17.55 -13.84 -5.84
C ILE A 265 -16.61 -14.64 -4.91
N TYR A 266 -16.19 -14.08 -3.78
CA TYR A 266 -15.26 -14.75 -2.85
C TYR A 266 -15.88 -15.81 -1.94
N ASP A 267 -17.21 -15.90 -1.88
CA ASP A 267 -17.89 -16.90 -1.07
C ASP A 267 -17.56 -18.33 -1.55
N PRO A 268 -17.69 -19.35 -0.68
CA PRO A 268 -17.40 -20.74 -1.03
C PRO A 268 -18.02 -21.18 -2.35
N ASP A 269 -17.21 -21.78 -3.22
CA ASP A 269 -17.57 -22.05 -4.61
C ASP A 269 -18.45 -23.29 -4.74
N THR A 270 -19.75 -23.09 -4.54
CA THR A 270 -20.74 -24.17 -4.37
C THR A 270 -21.88 -24.05 -5.38
N LEU A 271 -22.56 -25.16 -5.68
CA LEU A 271 -23.73 -25.15 -6.58
C LEU A 271 -24.87 -24.22 -6.10
N PRO A 272 -25.19 -24.12 -4.80
CA PRO A 272 -26.18 -23.15 -4.33
C PRO A 272 -25.80 -21.69 -4.61
N LYS A 273 -24.51 -21.33 -4.46
CA LYS A 273 -23.99 -20.01 -4.86
C LYS A 273 -24.18 -19.81 -6.36
N LEU A 274 -23.78 -20.78 -7.18
CA LEU A 274 -23.94 -20.71 -8.63
C LEU A 274 -25.40 -20.52 -9.07
N ASN A 275 -26.35 -21.23 -8.46
CA ASN A 275 -27.77 -21.07 -8.76
C ASN A 275 -28.24 -19.63 -8.52
N LYS A 276 -27.91 -19.05 -7.35
CA LYS A 276 -28.23 -17.66 -7.03
C LYS A 276 -27.57 -16.66 -7.98
N MET A 277 -26.31 -16.91 -8.33
CA MET A 277 -25.60 -16.07 -9.30
C MET A 277 -26.27 -16.14 -10.68
N ALA A 278 -26.64 -17.32 -11.15
CA ALA A 278 -27.31 -17.50 -12.43
C ALA A 278 -28.70 -16.82 -12.48
N GLU A 279 -29.46 -16.86 -11.38
CA GLU A 279 -30.70 -16.10 -11.21
C GLU A 279 -30.43 -14.60 -11.36
N SER A 280 -29.52 -14.03 -10.57
CA SER A 280 -29.15 -12.62 -10.64
C SER A 280 -28.63 -12.19 -12.03
N LEU A 281 -27.82 -13.03 -12.67
CA LEU A 281 -27.30 -12.79 -14.01
C LEU A 281 -28.40 -12.83 -15.08
N SER A 282 -29.40 -13.69 -14.94
CA SER A 282 -30.53 -13.77 -15.87
C SER A 282 -31.43 -12.53 -15.78
N GLU A 283 -31.62 -12.00 -14.57
CA GLU A 283 -32.51 -10.87 -14.32
C GLU A 283 -31.88 -9.51 -14.60
N THR A 284 -30.56 -9.36 -14.35
CA THR A 284 -29.89 -8.05 -14.43
C THR A 284 -29.85 -7.49 -15.86
N ASP A 285 -29.93 -6.16 -15.99
CA ASP A 285 -29.79 -5.47 -17.28
C ASP A 285 -28.33 -5.21 -17.60
N TYR A 286 -27.54 -4.81 -16.59
CA TYR A 286 -26.12 -4.53 -16.72
C TYR A 286 -25.32 -5.25 -15.65
N LEU A 287 -24.08 -5.59 -15.98
CA LEU A 287 -23.07 -6.11 -15.07
C LEU A 287 -21.87 -5.16 -15.05
N ILE A 288 -21.43 -4.79 -13.85
CA ILE A 288 -20.32 -3.87 -13.61
C ILE A 288 -19.17 -4.67 -13.02
N ILE A 289 -18.05 -4.70 -13.74
CA ILE A 289 -16.74 -5.15 -13.24
C ILE A 289 -15.95 -3.89 -12.95
N PHE A 290 -15.71 -3.57 -11.67
CA PHE A 290 -15.04 -2.31 -11.33
C PHE A 290 -13.52 -2.38 -11.55
N SER A 291 -12.89 -3.51 -11.26
CA SER A 291 -11.45 -3.68 -11.42
C SER A 291 -11.05 -5.12 -11.73
N ASN A 292 -9.74 -5.37 -11.85
CA ASN A 292 -9.18 -6.70 -12.02
C ASN A 292 -8.97 -7.50 -10.73
N ARG A 293 -9.33 -6.97 -9.56
CA ARG A 293 -9.10 -7.63 -8.26
C ARG A 293 -9.66 -9.05 -8.22
N LEU A 294 -10.94 -9.21 -8.55
CA LEU A 294 -11.67 -10.46 -8.35
C LEU A 294 -11.32 -11.48 -9.42
N TYR A 295 -11.55 -11.17 -10.70
CA TYR A 295 -11.21 -12.07 -11.79
C TYR A 295 -9.70 -12.33 -11.89
N GLY A 296 -8.85 -11.40 -11.48
CA GLY A 296 -7.40 -11.58 -11.43
C GLY A 296 -6.93 -12.46 -10.27
N THR A 297 -7.82 -12.80 -9.34
CA THR A 297 -7.52 -13.63 -8.17
C THR A 297 -8.17 -15.00 -8.26
N VAL A 298 -9.51 -15.08 -8.39
CA VAL A 298 -10.22 -16.36 -8.23
C VAL A 298 -9.94 -17.34 -9.36
N THR A 299 -9.67 -16.87 -10.58
CA THR A 299 -9.38 -17.74 -11.74
C THR A 299 -8.01 -18.42 -11.64
N ARG A 300 -7.08 -17.85 -10.86
CA ARG A 300 -5.75 -18.44 -10.60
C ARG A 300 -5.72 -19.44 -9.46
N ILE A 301 -6.87 -19.65 -8.81
CA ILE A 301 -7.02 -20.57 -7.69
C ILE A 301 -8.15 -21.56 -8.03
N PRO A 302 -8.07 -22.26 -9.18
CA PRO A 302 -9.14 -23.15 -9.65
C PRO A 302 -9.42 -24.31 -8.69
N GLU A 303 -8.46 -24.66 -7.82
CA GLU A 303 -8.67 -25.63 -6.74
C GLU A 303 -9.72 -25.18 -5.71
N ARG A 304 -9.95 -23.87 -5.61
CA ARG A 304 -10.90 -23.26 -4.69
C ARG A 304 -12.10 -22.66 -5.40
N TYR A 305 -11.89 -22.09 -6.58
CA TYR A 305 -12.90 -21.36 -7.34
C TYR A 305 -13.07 -21.88 -8.77
N PRO A 306 -13.32 -23.19 -8.96
CA PRO A 306 -13.45 -23.77 -10.29
C PRO A 306 -14.64 -23.17 -11.07
N LEU A 307 -15.77 -22.90 -10.41
CA LEU A 307 -16.96 -22.34 -11.04
C LEU A 307 -16.75 -20.86 -11.35
N MET A 308 -16.02 -20.10 -10.52
CA MET A 308 -15.68 -18.71 -10.86
C MET A 308 -14.71 -18.61 -12.03
N GLY A 309 -13.77 -19.57 -12.15
CA GLY A 309 -12.95 -19.74 -13.35
C GLY A 309 -13.81 -19.87 -14.60
N GLY A 310 -14.78 -20.80 -14.58
CA GLY A 310 -15.74 -20.99 -15.67
C GLY A 310 -16.62 -19.76 -15.94
N TYR A 311 -17.07 -19.07 -14.88
CA TYR A 311 -17.89 -17.86 -14.98
C TYR A 311 -17.15 -16.72 -15.69
N TYR A 312 -15.93 -16.38 -15.28
CA TYR A 312 -15.20 -15.29 -15.92
C TYR A 312 -14.77 -15.65 -17.34
N ASN A 313 -14.36 -16.90 -17.59
CA ASN A 313 -14.03 -17.33 -18.96
C ASN A 313 -15.25 -17.16 -19.88
N ALA A 314 -16.42 -17.65 -19.47
CA ALA A 314 -17.65 -17.51 -20.23
C ALA A 314 -18.11 -16.05 -20.36
N LEU A 315 -17.93 -15.22 -19.33
CA LEU A 315 -18.27 -13.80 -19.36
C LEU A 315 -17.42 -13.06 -20.41
N PHE A 316 -16.10 -13.23 -20.36
CA PHE A 316 -15.17 -12.51 -21.22
C PHE A 316 -15.16 -13.05 -22.67
N SER A 317 -15.49 -14.33 -22.88
CA SER A 317 -15.77 -14.87 -24.22
C SER A 317 -17.10 -14.39 -24.81
N GLY A 318 -18.01 -13.86 -23.99
CA GLY A 318 -19.35 -13.46 -24.39
C GLY A 318 -20.38 -14.60 -24.38
N ASP A 319 -20.01 -15.81 -23.97
CA ASP A 319 -20.87 -17.00 -23.94
C ASP A 319 -22.06 -16.84 -23.00
N LEU A 320 -21.95 -15.99 -21.97
CA LEU A 320 -23.05 -15.68 -21.05
C LEU A 320 -24.11 -14.74 -21.66
N GLY A 321 -23.96 -14.29 -22.91
CA GLY A 321 -24.87 -13.36 -23.57
C GLY A 321 -24.67 -11.90 -23.16
N PHE A 322 -23.58 -11.60 -22.45
CA PHE A 322 -23.16 -10.25 -22.07
C PHE A 322 -22.19 -9.68 -23.10
N LYS A 323 -22.33 -8.39 -23.40
CA LYS A 323 -21.40 -7.67 -24.27
C LYS A 323 -20.88 -6.40 -23.58
N PRO A 324 -19.57 -6.12 -23.65
CA PRO A 324 -19.02 -4.87 -23.14
C PRO A 324 -19.63 -3.71 -23.94
N VAL A 325 -20.25 -2.75 -23.24
CA VAL A 325 -20.80 -1.54 -23.86
C VAL A 325 -20.00 -0.29 -23.53
N HIS A 326 -19.20 -0.35 -22.46
CA HIS A 326 -18.36 0.76 -22.04
C HIS A 326 -17.18 0.26 -21.19
N ILE A 327 -16.02 0.88 -21.38
CA ILE A 327 -14.81 0.63 -20.59
C ILE A 327 -14.22 1.99 -20.23
N GLU A 328 -13.98 2.19 -18.94
CA GLU A 328 -13.29 3.38 -18.43
C GLU A 328 -11.97 2.97 -17.79
N ASN A 329 -10.91 3.70 -18.13
CA ASN A 329 -9.59 3.46 -17.60
C ASN A 329 -8.71 4.72 -17.73
N SER A 330 -7.70 4.81 -16.88
CA SER A 330 -6.65 5.83 -16.95
C SER A 330 -5.29 5.12 -16.99
N TYR A 331 -4.38 5.60 -17.82
CA TYR A 331 -3.05 5.00 -17.98
C TYR A 331 -1.96 5.97 -17.59
N MET A 332 -0.82 5.44 -17.14
CA MET A 332 0.39 6.26 -17.07
C MET A 332 0.73 6.75 -18.48
N SER A 333 0.86 8.07 -18.66
CA SER A 333 1.16 8.62 -19.97
C SER A 333 2.06 9.84 -19.93
N LEU A 334 3.03 9.86 -20.84
CA LEU A 334 3.92 11.00 -21.04
C LEU A 334 4.04 11.29 -22.53
N ALA A 335 3.60 12.49 -22.93
CA ALA A 335 3.43 12.87 -24.33
C ALA A 335 2.56 11.84 -25.08
N ASN A 336 3.10 11.21 -26.13
CA ASN A 336 2.37 10.21 -26.93
C ASN A 336 2.67 8.77 -26.51
N ILE A 337 3.37 8.55 -25.38
CA ILE A 337 3.70 7.22 -24.88
C ILE A 337 2.78 6.89 -23.71
N LYS A 338 2.07 5.76 -23.80
CA LYS A 338 1.18 5.24 -22.76
C LYS A 338 1.71 3.91 -22.27
N ILE A 339 1.77 3.74 -20.96
CA ILE A 339 2.15 2.48 -20.32
C ILE A 339 0.88 1.94 -19.65
N TYR A 340 0.46 0.75 -20.07
CA TYR A 340 -0.76 0.13 -19.56
C TYR A 340 -0.48 -1.16 -18.81
N GLU A 341 -1.34 -1.47 -17.85
CA GLU A 341 -1.34 -2.67 -17.04
C GLU A 341 -1.98 -3.84 -17.80
N ASP A 342 -1.36 -5.01 -17.72
CA ASP A 342 -1.90 -6.25 -18.24
C ASP A 342 -2.69 -6.99 -17.15
N SER A 343 -4.02 -6.93 -17.26
CA SER A 343 -4.94 -7.58 -16.35
C SER A 343 -5.42 -8.96 -16.80
N PHE A 344 -5.20 -9.36 -18.07
CA PHE A 344 -5.82 -10.56 -18.65
C PHE A 344 -4.84 -11.72 -18.86
N SER A 345 -3.55 -11.45 -19.13
CA SER A 345 -2.57 -12.51 -19.40
C SER A 345 -2.30 -13.36 -18.16
N ARG A 346 -2.19 -12.75 -16.97
CA ARG A 346 -1.90 -13.47 -15.73
C ARG A 346 -3.04 -14.42 -15.30
N PRO A 347 -4.33 -14.05 -15.36
CA PRO A 347 -5.43 -14.97 -15.11
C PRO A 347 -5.78 -15.91 -16.28
N ASN A 348 -5.10 -15.79 -17.43
CA ASN A 348 -5.37 -16.56 -18.65
C ASN A 348 -6.84 -16.44 -19.11
N LEU A 349 -7.35 -15.20 -19.15
CA LEU A 349 -8.70 -14.91 -19.61
C LEU A 349 -8.67 -14.32 -21.03
N PRO A 350 -9.71 -14.57 -21.84
CA PRO A 350 -9.91 -13.84 -23.08
C PRO A 350 -9.89 -12.34 -22.80
N SER A 351 -9.08 -11.60 -23.56
CA SER A 351 -9.17 -10.15 -23.53
C SER A 351 -10.49 -9.74 -24.16
N VAL A 352 -11.11 -8.70 -23.61
CA VAL A 352 -12.23 -8.02 -24.27
C VAL A 352 -11.62 -7.24 -25.45
N ASP A 353 -11.64 -7.84 -26.64
CA ASP A 353 -10.79 -7.51 -27.80
C ASP A 353 -10.67 -6.01 -28.20
N GLU A 354 -9.49 -5.67 -28.73
CA GLU A 354 -9.06 -4.51 -29.55
C GLU A 354 -9.31 -3.05 -29.09
N ALA A 355 -10.32 -2.75 -28.28
CA ALA A 355 -10.68 -1.39 -27.88
C ALA A 355 -10.00 -0.87 -26.60
N ILE A 356 -9.36 -1.76 -25.83
CA ILE A 356 -8.61 -1.43 -24.60
C ILE A 356 -7.28 -0.74 -24.93
N PHE A 357 -6.78 -0.88 -26.17
CA PHE A 357 -5.58 -0.18 -26.58
C PHE A 357 -5.88 1.31 -26.74
N PRO A 358 -5.07 2.19 -26.14
CA PRO A 358 -5.17 3.60 -26.44
C PRO A 358 -5.09 3.81 -27.96
N LYS A 359 -6.20 4.24 -28.57
CA LYS A 359 -6.22 4.58 -29.99
C LYS A 359 -5.36 5.83 -30.17
N GLY A 360 -4.22 5.67 -30.86
CA GLY A 360 -3.24 6.73 -31.09
C GLY A 360 -2.15 6.82 -30.02
N GLY A 361 -0.91 7.07 -30.49
CA GLY A 361 0.30 7.06 -29.67
C GLY A 361 1.02 5.70 -29.67
N ILE A 362 2.12 5.63 -28.93
CA ILE A 362 2.89 4.40 -28.68
C ILE A 362 2.40 3.81 -27.35
N SER A 363 1.84 2.61 -27.40
CA SER A 363 1.39 1.89 -26.20
C SER A 363 2.40 0.82 -25.82
N ILE A 364 2.84 0.83 -24.57
CA ILE A 364 3.79 -0.11 -23.99
C ILE A 364 3.05 -0.98 -22.97
N ASN A 365 3.09 -2.30 -23.16
CA ASN A 365 2.61 -3.23 -22.15
C ASN A 365 3.54 -3.16 -20.93
N GLY A 366 3.08 -2.51 -19.88
CA GLY A 366 3.77 -2.41 -18.60
C GLY A 366 3.77 -3.72 -17.83
N GLY A 367 2.93 -4.70 -18.19
CA GLY A 367 2.77 -6.03 -17.59
C GLY A 367 1.79 -6.06 -16.42
N PHE A 368 1.83 -7.12 -15.63
CA PHE A 368 0.95 -7.23 -14.46
C PHE A 368 1.35 -6.23 -13.36
N ALA A 369 0.38 -5.45 -12.88
CA ALA A 369 0.51 -4.57 -11.73
C ALA A 369 -0.15 -5.20 -10.50
N ASP A 370 0.51 -5.06 -9.34
CA ASP A 370 -0.08 -5.41 -8.05
C ASP A 370 -1.43 -4.71 -7.85
N GLU A 371 -2.39 -5.38 -7.20
CA GLU A 371 -3.73 -4.83 -7.00
C GLU A 371 -3.67 -3.47 -6.30
N SER A 372 -2.77 -3.31 -5.33
CA SER A 372 -2.63 -2.06 -4.58
C SER A 372 -2.11 -0.87 -5.38
N PHE A 373 -1.66 -1.11 -6.63
CA PHE A 373 -1.19 -0.06 -7.53
C PHE A 373 -2.30 0.53 -8.40
N SER A 374 -3.27 -0.27 -8.85
CA SER A 374 -4.24 0.15 -9.88
C SER A 374 -5.68 0.23 -9.38
N VAL A 375 -6.11 -0.68 -8.51
CA VAL A 375 -7.53 -0.85 -8.17
C VAL A 375 -8.16 0.36 -7.48
N TYR A 376 -7.36 1.18 -6.79
CA TYR A 376 -7.85 2.36 -6.07
C TYR A 376 -7.70 3.67 -6.84
N ASP A 377 -6.64 3.83 -7.62
CA ASP A 377 -6.31 5.12 -8.26
C ASP A 377 -6.84 5.20 -9.69
N HIS A 378 -6.71 4.10 -10.45
CA HIS A 378 -7.07 4.02 -11.86
C HIS A 378 -7.53 2.61 -12.27
N PRO A 379 -8.66 2.14 -11.71
CA PRO A 379 -9.18 0.82 -12.03
C PRO A 379 -9.70 0.78 -13.48
N MET A 380 -9.63 -0.40 -14.09
CA MET A 380 -10.28 -0.69 -15.37
C MET A 380 -11.74 -1.10 -15.12
N VAL A 381 -12.66 -0.15 -15.22
CA VAL A 381 -14.10 -0.39 -15.07
C VAL A 381 -14.67 -0.86 -16.39
N ILE A 382 -15.33 -2.01 -16.39
CA ILE A 382 -16.00 -2.58 -17.57
C ILE A 382 -17.50 -2.71 -17.27
N ILE A 383 -18.31 -2.14 -18.15
CA ILE A 383 -19.76 -2.23 -18.09
C ILE A 383 -20.22 -3.15 -19.21
N PHE A 384 -20.86 -4.25 -18.82
CA PHE A 384 -21.49 -5.19 -19.72
C PHE A 384 -23.00 -4.95 -19.78
N LEU A 385 -23.57 -5.02 -20.98
CA LEU A 385 -25.01 -5.11 -21.20
C LEU A 385 -25.39 -6.59 -21.35
N ASN A 386 -26.44 -7.02 -20.65
CA ASN A 386 -27.05 -8.33 -20.85
C ASN A 386 -27.91 -8.30 -22.12
N PHE A 387 -27.33 -8.73 -23.25
CA PHE A 387 -27.98 -8.63 -24.55
C PHE A 387 -28.95 -9.77 -24.81
N GLU A 388 -28.56 -10.99 -24.46
CA GLU A 388 -29.36 -12.19 -24.76
C GLU A 388 -30.36 -12.57 -23.67
N LYS A 389 -30.21 -12.05 -22.44
CA LYS A 389 -31.10 -12.35 -21.30
C LYS A 389 -31.37 -13.86 -21.15
N LEU A 390 -30.30 -14.64 -21.18
CA LEU A 390 -30.38 -16.10 -21.10
C LEU A 390 -31.03 -16.56 -19.79
N GLU A 391 -31.80 -17.66 -19.86
CA GLU A 391 -32.38 -18.28 -18.67
C GLU A 391 -31.29 -18.77 -17.70
N ALA A 392 -31.57 -18.68 -16.40
CA ALA A 392 -30.65 -19.09 -15.33
C ALA A 392 -30.14 -20.53 -15.47
N THR A 393 -30.98 -21.45 -15.94
CA THR A 393 -30.61 -22.85 -16.20
C THR A 393 -29.54 -22.97 -17.29
N LYS A 394 -29.68 -22.22 -18.39
CA LYS A 394 -28.70 -22.19 -19.48
C LYS A 394 -27.39 -21.53 -19.05
N LEU A 395 -27.46 -20.40 -18.33
CA LEU A 395 -26.29 -19.72 -17.77
C LEU A 395 -25.48 -20.66 -16.89
N LYS A 396 -26.15 -21.38 -15.99
CA LYS A 396 -25.52 -22.39 -15.13
C LYS A 396 -24.79 -23.45 -15.94
N THR A 397 -25.43 -24.03 -16.94
CA THR A 397 -24.81 -25.07 -17.79
C THR A 397 -23.56 -24.55 -18.50
N ILE A 398 -23.59 -23.33 -19.02
CA ILE A 398 -22.43 -22.71 -19.68
C ILE A 398 -21.27 -22.53 -18.69
N ILE A 399 -21.56 -22.06 -17.48
CA ILE A 399 -20.55 -21.87 -16.42
C ILE A 399 -19.94 -23.21 -15.98
N GLU A 400 -20.76 -24.24 -15.77
CA GLU A 400 -20.29 -25.58 -15.39
C GLU A 400 -19.43 -26.22 -16.48
N GLN A 401 -19.82 -26.10 -17.75
CA GLN A 401 -19.05 -26.60 -18.89
C GLN A 401 -17.70 -25.89 -19.00
N ASN A 402 -17.71 -24.56 -18.98
CA ASN A 402 -16.48 -23.76 -19.00
C ASN A 402 -15.57 -24.07 -17.80
N SER A 403 -16.14 -24.35 -16.62
CA SER A 403 -15.37 -24.75 -15.44
C SER A 403 -14.64 -26.07 -15.67
N MET A 404 -15.31 -27.07 -16.26
CA MET A 404 -14.68 -28.35 -16.59
C MET A 404 -13.55 -28.20 -17.62
N ASP A 405 -13.77 -27.40 -18.66
CA ASP A 405 -12.75 -27.11 -19.67
C ASP A 405 -11.55 -26.38 -19.06
N PHE A 406 -11.80 -25.38 -18.21
CA PHE A 406 -10.78 -24.60 -17.51
C PHE A 406 -9.93 -25.46 -16.56
N LEU A 407 -10.55 -26.45 -15.89
CA LEU A 407 -9.86 -27.42 -15.04
C LEU A 407 -9.06 -28.46 -15.85
N SER A 408 -9.53 -28.84 -17.04
CA SER A 408 -8.84 -29.84 -17.89
C SER A 408 -7.46 -29.37 -18.38
N VAL A 409 -7.24 -28.04 -18.44
CA VAL A 409 -5.96 -27.41 -18.81
C VAL A 409 -4.98 -27.34 -17.63
N ASN A 410 -5.48 -27.38 -16.37
CA ASN A 410 -4.70 -27.13 -15.16
C ASN A 410 -4.80 -28.30 -14.17
N GLN A 411 -3.91 -29.30 -14.30
CA GLN A 411 -3.89 -30.52 -13.47
C GLN A 411 -3.50 -30.29 -12.01
N TYR A 412 -4.42 -29.97 -11.08
CA TYR A 412 -4.07 -29.90 -9.64
C TYR A 412 -5.16 -30.35 -8.66
N LYS A 413 -4.71 -30.73 -7.45
CA LYS A 413 -5.49 -31.37 -6.36
C LYS A 413 -6.23 -30.36 -5.49
N VAL A 414 -7.47 -30.71 -5.16
CA VAL A 414 -8.38 -29.99 -4.26
C VAL A 414 -7.90 -30.04 -2.81
N VAL A 415 -7.96 -28.89 -2.11
CA VAL A 415 -7.71 -28.77 -0.67
C VAL A 415 -9.02 -28.35 0.03
N PRO A 416 -9.41 -28.96 1.17
CA PRO A 416 -10.67 -28.63 1.82
C PRO A 416 -10.62 -27.27 2.53
N THR A 417 -11.73 -26.54 2.44
CA THR A 417 -11.99 -25.25 3.11
C THR A 417 -12.17 -25.43 4.62
N SER A 418 -11.44 -24.65 5.41
CA SER A 418 -11.67 -24.51 6.85
C SER A 418 -12.92 -23.69 7.13
N LYS A 419 -13.65 -24.05 8.19
CA LYS A 419 -14.82 -23.31 8.68
C LYS A 419 -14.39 -21.93 9.17
N GLU A 420 -14.99 -20.89 8.62
CA GLU A 420 -14.91 -19.53 9.15
C GLU A 420 -15.63 -19.50 10.52
N GLN A 421 -14.89 -19.18 11.57
CA GLN A 421 -15.48 -18.77 12.84
C GLN A 421 -15.90 -17.32 12.70
N THR A 422 -17.19 -17.09 12.54
CA THR A 422 -17.79 -15.77 12.61
C THR A 422 -17.88 -15.36 14.08
N ALA A 423 -16.87 -14.64 14.56
CA ALA A 423 -17.04 -13.84 15.77
C ALA A 423 -18.09 -12.76 15.50
N ASP A 424 -18.88 -12.40 16.52
CA ASP A 424 -19.82 -11.30 16.43
C ASP A 424 -19.03 -9.98 16.30
N LEU A 425 -19.00 -9.43 15.09
CA LEU A 425 -18.29 -8.18 14.76
C LEU A 425 -19.14 -6.94 15.10
N MET A 426 -20.32 -7.12 15.67
CA MET A 426 -21.21 -6.01 15.98
C MET A 426 -20.73 -5.25 17.22
N MET A 427 -20.74 -3.93 17.12
CA MET A 427 -20.54 -3.05 18.27
C MET A 427 -21.61 -3.33 19.33
N SER A 428 -21.22 -3.27 20.61
CA SER A 428 -22.21 -3.23 21.70
C SER A 428 -23.15 -2.03 21.53
N GLU A 429 -24.40 -2.15 22.00
CA GLU A 429 -25.37 -1.08 21.79
C GLU A 429 -24.99 0.23 22.49
N SER A 430 -24.24 0.17 23.60
CA SER A 430 -23.68 1.36 24.23
C SER A 430 -22.65 2.06 23.35
N THR A 431 -21.74 1.31 22.71
CA THR A 431 -20.74 1.83 21.78
C THR A 431 -21.40 2.39 20.53
N LYS A 432 -22.37 1.66 19.95
CA LYS A 432 -23.13 2.10 18.78
C LYS A 432 -23.89 3.39 19.04
N ALA A 433 -24.60 3.49 20.17
CA ALA A 433 -25.28 4.73 20.55
C ALA A 433 -24.30 5.89 20.79
N GLY A 434 -23.11 5.61 21.34
CA GLY A 434 -22.03 6.58 21.48
C GLY A 434 -21.52 7.11 20.14
N GLN A 435 -21.26 6.21 19.18
CA GLN A 435 -20.80 6.57 17.83
C GLN A 435 -21.86 7.38 17.08
N GLN A 436 -23.14 6.99 17.15
CA GLN A 436 -24.23 7.70 16.50
C GLN A 436 -24.45 9.12 17.02
N LYS A 437 -24.17 9.37 18.32
CA LYS A 437 -24.21 10.73 18.89
C LYS A 437 -23.16 11.68 18.30
N GLY A 438 -22.09 11.16 17.69
CA GLY A 438 -21.06 11.96 17.03
C GLY A 438 -21.55 12.72 15.80
N GLY A 439 -22.73 12.38 15.28
CA GLY A 439 -23.29 12.99 14.07
C GLY A 439 -22.74 12.37 12.78
N THR A 440 -23.32 12.74 11.64
CA THR A 440 -22.85 12.33 10.32
C THR A 440 -21.70 13.21 9.84
N TRP A 441 -20.97 12.77 8.82
CA TRP A 441 -19.93 13.59 8.18
C TRP A 441 -20.46 14.98 7.77
N SER A 442 -21.66 15.04 7.17
CA SER A 442 -22.31 16.29 6.77
C SER A 442 -22.72 17.21 7.93
N ASN A 443 -22.92 16.66 9.14
CA ASN A 443 -23.19 17.43 10.34
C ASN A 443 -21.91 18.05 10.93
N ILE A 444 -20.74 17.46 10.63
CA ILE A 444 -19.44 17.87 11.16
C ILE A 444 -18.71 18.78 10.15
N ILE A 445 -18.80 18.44 8.86
CA ILE A 445 -18.13 19.11 7.75
C ILE A 445 -19.19 19.76 6.85
N HIS A 446 -19.25 21.09 6.91
CA HIS A 446 -20.15 21.87 6.06
C HIS A 446 -19.47 22.24 4.74
N ASN A 447 -20.01 21.78 3.62
CA ASN A 447 -19.47 22.06 2.28
C ASN A 447 -19.31 23.56 1.98
N ASP A 448 -20.22 24.39 2.50
CA ASP A 448 -20.21 25.84 2.28
C ASP A 448 -19.31 26.63 3.25
N SER A 449 -18.55 25.94 4.11
CA SER A 449 -17.63 26.60 5.06
C SER A 449 -16.48 27.31 4.34
N THR A 450 -15.99 28.41 4.94
CA THR A 450 -14.81 29.13 4.43
C THR A 450 -13.57 28.24 4.37
N SER A 451 -13.43 27.28 5.30
CA SER A 451 -12.38 26.27 5.28
C SER A 451 -12.47 25.35 4.07
N ASN A 452 -13.66 24.97 3.61
CA ASN A 452 -13.83 24.16 2.39
C ASN A 452 -13.74 24.99 1.10
N ARG A 453 -14.04 26.29 1.17
CA ARG A 453 -13.84 27.21 0.04
C ARG A 453 -12.36 27.51 -0.23
N TYR A 454 -11.53 27.54 0.81
CA TYR A 454 -10.09 27.81 0.72
C TYR A 454 -9.25 26.82 1.56
N PRO A 455 -9.30 25.50 1.25
CA PRO A 455 -8.75 24.46 2.11
C PRO A 455 -7.25 24.57 2.31
N ILE A 456 -6.50 24.89 1.24
CA ILE A 456 -5.04 25.04 1.30
C ILE A 456 -4.64 26.19 2.23
N LEU A 457 -5.25 27.37 2.08
CA LEU A 457 -4.94 28.53 2.91
C LEU A 457 -5.31 28.29 4.37
N PHE A 458 -6.46 27.69 4.62
CA PHE A 458 -6.90 27.33 5.97
C PHE A 458 -5.93 26.34 6.62
N TRP A 459 -5.51 25.30 5.90
CA TRP A 459 -4.58 24.29 6.42
C TRP A 459 -3.20 24.88 6.72
N ILE A 460 -2.67 25.72 5.83
CA ILE A 460 -1.41 26.43 6.04
C ILE A 460 -1.52 27.35 7.27
N ALA A 461 -2.63 28.06 7.44
CA ALA A 461 -2.86 28.92 8.59
C ALA A 461 -2.91 28.11 9.90
N CYS A 462 -3.67 27.03 9.95
CA CYS A 462 -3.75 26.14 11.11
C CYS A 462 -2.39 25.53 11.46
N LEU A 463 -1.66 24.99 10.48
CA LEU A 463 -0.30 24.50 10.69
C LEU A 463 0.63 25.57 11.25
N THR A 464 0.58 26.77 10.66
CA THR A 464 1.46 27.87 11.06
C THR A 464 1.16 28.28 12.50
N LEU A 465 -0.12 28.40 12.86
CA LEU A 465 -0.54 28.69 14.22
C LEU A 465 -0.07 27.62 15.20
N ILE A 466 -0.32 26.34 14.90
CA ILE A 466 0.13 25.21 15.74
C ILE A 466 1.65 25.20 15.86
N SER A 467 2.37 25.49 14.77
CA SER A 467 3.83 25.57 14.74
C SER A 467 4.37 26.73 15.58
N LEU A 468 3.72 27.89 15.58
CA LEU A 468 4.12 29.03 16.40
C LEU A 468 3.88 28.74 17.88
N ILE A 469 2.76 28.09 18.20
CA ILE A 469 2.46 27.64 19.56
C ILE A 469 3.54 26.67 20.04
N SER A 470 3.93 25.68 19.24
CA SER A 470 4.92 24.66 19.62
C SER A 470 6.38 25.09 19.46
N PHE A 471 6.66 26.23 18.82
CA PHE A 471 8.03 26.67 18.53
C PHE A 471 8.93 26.74 19.77
N PRO A 472 8.52 27.28 20.93
CA PRO A 472 9.36 27.28 22.13
C PRO A 472 9.78 25.88 22.59
N ILE A 473 8.91 24.88 22.41
CA ILE A 473 9.23 23.47 22.72
C ILE A 473 10.27 22.96 21.71
N GLY A 474 10.05 23.20 20.41
CA GLY A 474 11.01 22.87 19.36
C GLY A 474 12.38 23.52 19.58
N TYR A 475 12.40 24.81 19.96
CA TYR A 475 13.60 25.57 20.31
C TYR A 475 14.41 24.91 21.42
N LEU A 476 13.74 24.41 22.46
CA LEU A 476 14.41 23.72 23.55
C LEU A 476 14.98 22.37 23.10
N MET A 477 14.15 21.55 22.45
CA MET A 477 14.49 20.18 22.05
C MET A 477 15.59 20.13 20.98
N PHE A 478 15.57 21.07 20.04
CA PHE A 478 16.48 21.14 18.90
C PHE A 478 17.40 22.36 19.00
N SER A 479 17.72 22.79 20.23
CA SER A 479 18.59 23.95 20.50
C SER A 479 19.98 23.85 19.86
N THR A 480 20.45 22.63 19.57
CA THR A 480 21.72 22.35 18.89
C THR A 480 21.65 22.53 17.37
N PHE A 481 20.46 22.57 16.77
CA PHE A 481 20.29 22.74 15.34
C PHE A 481 20.40 24.21 14.95
N ASP A 482 20.74 24.47 13.68
CA ASP A 482 20.91 25.83 13.16
C ASP A 482 19.58 26.59 13.13
N ASP A 483 18.49 25.92 12.76
CA ASP A 483 17.12 26.46 12.72
C ASP A 483 16.41 26.47 14.08
N LYS A 484 17.11 26.02 15.14
CA LYS A 484 16.55 25.85 16.49
C LYS A 484 15.21 25.10 16.47
N GLY A 485 15.05 24.12 15.58
CA GLY A 485 13.83 23.31 15.51
C GLY A 485 12.62 24.02 14.90
N TYR A 486 12.78 25.16 14.24
CA TYR A 486 11.69 25.87 13.55
C TYR A 486 10.93 24.96 12.56
N LEU A 487 11.65 24.18 11.76
CA LEU A 487 11.01 23.27 10.81
C LEU A 487 10.26 22.14 11.52
N PHE A 488 10.88 21.56 12.55
CA PHE A 488 10.30 20.47 13.34
C PHE A 488 9.13 20.91 14.22
N ALA A 489 9.03 22.18 14.59
CA ALA A 489 7.91 22.71 15.36
C ALA A 489 6.56 22.48 14.67
N LYS A 490 6.53 22.50 13.32
CA LYS A 490 5.31 22.22 12.52
C LYS A 490 4.77 20.81 12.78
N THR A 491 5.63 19.81 12.64
CA THR A 491 5.25 18.39 12.83
C THR A 491 5.09 18.06 14.31
N LEU A 492 5.98 18.55 15.16
CA LEU A 492 5.94 18.35 16.61
C LEU A 492 4.67 18.95 17.23
N GLY A 493 4.27 20.15 16.81
CA GLY A 493 3.06 20.81 17.31
C GLY A 493 1.81 20.01 16.97
N LEU A 494 1.69 19.59 15.70
CA LEU A 494 0.57 18.75 15.27
C LEU A 494 0.56 17.43 16.04
N LEU A 495 1.72 16.76 16.15
CA LEU A 495 1.86 15.51 16.91
C LEU A 495 1.45 15.69 18.36
N MET A 496 1.93 16.70 19.08
CA MET A 496 1.59 16.92 20.48
C MET A 496 0.09 17.18 20.68
N VAL A 497 -0.52 18.03 19.85
CA VAL A 497 -1.97 18.33 19.95
C VAL A 497 -2.79 17.07 19.70
N CYS A 498 -2.48 16.33 18.62
CA CYS A 498 -3.15 15.09 18.27
C CYS A 498 -2.94 14.01 19.35
N PHE A 499 -1.72 13.86 19.86
CA PHE A 499 -1.36 12.87 20.87
C PHE A 499 -2.08 13.13 22.19
N ILE A 500 -2.17 14.39 22.64
CA ILE A 500 -2.92 14.73 23.85
C ILE A 500 -4.42 14.48 23.65
N ALA A 501 -4.98 14.85 22.49
CA ALA A 501 -6.40 14.61 22.22
C ALA A 501 -6.72 13.12 22.16
N TRP A 502 -5.82 12.35 21.54
CA TRP A 502 -5.89 10.90 21.45
C TRP A 502 -5.78 10.26 22.82
N ILE A 503 -4.76 10.56 23.64
CA ILE A 503 -4.57 9.93 24.95
C ILE A 503 -5.73 10.23 25.91
N LEU A 504 -6.29 11.45 25.87
CA LEU A 504 -7.47 11.80 26.66
C LEU A 504 -8.70 10.97 26.27
N SER A 505 -8.87 10.70 24.97
CA SER A 505 -9.96 9.86 24.47
C SER A 505 -9.72 8.39 24.75
N SER A 506 -8.50 7.90 24.55
CA SER A 506 -8.08 6.52 24.79
C SER A 506 -8.19 6.12 26.26
N LEU A 507 -7.88 7.05 27.18
CA LEU A 507 -8.05 6.84 28.61
C LEU A 507 -9.49 7.09 29.11
N HIS A 508 -10.43 7.36 28.20
CA HIS A 508 -11.82 7.71 28.50
C HIS A 508 -11.98 8.91 29.46
N ILE A 509 -10.97 9.79 29.54
CA ILE A 509 -11.02 11.02 30.34
C ILE A 509 -11.95 12.03 29.66
N MET A 510 -11.91 12.10 28.33
CA MET A 510 -12.71 13.03 27.55
C MET A 510 -12.96 12.49 26.15
N GLY A 511 -14.21 12.50 25.67
CA GLY A 511 -14.54 12.04 24.32
C GLY A 511 -13.84 12.87 23.24
N PHE A 512 -13.46 12.21 22.13
CA PHE A 512 -12.89 12.90 20.97
C PHE A 512 -13.88 13.90 20.37
N GLY A 513 -13.45 15.16 20.25
CA GLY A 513 -14.27 16.22 19.68
C GLY A 513 -13.57 17.58 19.71
N LYS A 514 -14.30 18.65 19.38
CA LYS A 514 -13.74 20.02 19.35
C LYS A 514 -13.16 20.44 20.70
N SER A 515 -13.81 20.07 21.79
CA SER A 515 -13.41 20.43 23.15
C SER A 515 -12.10 19.76 23.59
N SER A 516 -11.89 18.49 23.25
CA SER A 516 -10.63 17.80 23.55
C SER A 516 -9.47 18.37 22.74
N LEU A 517 -9.71 18.76 21.47
CA LEU A 517 -8.70 19.45 20.65
C LEU A 517 -8.30 20.82 21.22
N TRP A 518 -9.27 21.65 21.63
CA TRP A 518 -8.97 22.95 22.25
C TRP A 518 -8.21 22.80 23.56
N LEU A 519 -8.55 21.80 24.39
CA LEU A 519 -7.81 21.50 25.61
C LEU A 519 -6.36 21.09 25.30
N SER A 520 -6.15 20.23 24.29
CA SER A 520 -4.81 19.86 23.84
C SER A 520 -3.99 21.05 23.39
N ILE A 521 -4.56 21.96 22.60
CA ILE A 521 -3.90 23.21 22.19
C ILE A 521 -3.56 24.06 23.41
N ALA A 522 -4.47 24.18 24.37
CA ALA A 522 -4.24 24.97 25.60
C ALA A 522 -3.10 24.39 26.45
N LEU A 523 -3.00 23.06 26.56
CA LEU A 523 -1.91 22.39 27.28
C LEU A 523 -0.55 22.63 26.60
N VAL A 524 -0.46 22.44 25.28
CA VAL A 524 0.77 22.73 24.52
C VAL A 524 1.14 24.21 24.62
N SER A 525 0.15 25.11 24.56
CA SER A 525 0.36 26.55 24.71
C SER A 525 0.89 26.89 26.10
N THR A 526 0.37 26.26 27.15
CA THR A 526 0.81 26.49 28.54
C THR A 526 2.27 26.09 28.73
N ILE A 527 2.66 24.92 28.22
CA ILE A 527 4.06 24.47 28.25
C ILE A 527 4.95 25.45 27.48
N SER A 528 4.50 25.90 26.31
CA SER A 528 5.27 26.80 25.44
C SER A 528 5.42 28.20 26.04
N ILE A 529 4.39 28.71 26.72
CA ILE A 529 4.44 29.96 27.50
C ILE A 529 5.44 29.80 28.64
N PHE A 530 5.40 28.69 29.39
CA PHE A 530 6.36 28.44 30.46
C PHE A 530 7.81 28.44 29.96
N ILE A 531 8.10 27.76 28.85
CA ILE A 531 9.45 27.78 28.24
C ILE A 531 9.82 29.19 27.80
N THR A 532 8.90 29.90 27.14
CA THR A 532 9.13 31.26 26.65
C THR A 532 9.46 32.21 27.81
N THR A 533 8.75 32.14 28.93
CA THR A 533 9.04 33.01 30.10
C THR A 533 10.43 32.75 30.70
N LYS A 534 10.92 31.51 30.65
CA LYS A 534 12.27 31.14 31.14
C LYS A 534 13.39 31.47 30.15
N LYS A 535 13.10 31.48 28.85
CA LYS A 535 14.09 31.61 27.75
C LYS A 535 13.84 32.80 26.84
N TYR A 536 13.05 33.78 27.29
CA TYR A 536 12.57 34.89 26.47
C TYR A 536 13.69 35.65 25.75
N GLN A 537 14.78 35.97 26.46
CA GLN A 537 15.91 36.71 25.88
C GLN A 537 16.59 35.94 24.73
N GLU A 538 16.78 34.63 24.88
CA GLU A 538 17.40 33.77 23.86
C GLU A 538 16.50 33.63 22.63
N ILE A 539 15.22 33.33 22.86
CA ILE A 539 14.23 33.13 21.80
C ILE A 539 14.00 34.44 21.03
N PHE A 540 13.82 35.56 21.73
CA PHE A 540 13.60 36.86 21.08
C PHE A 540 14.83 37.32 20.29
N LYS A 541 16.04 37.07 20.80
CA LYS A 541 17.28 37.36 20.06
C LYS A 541 17.38 36.53 18.77
N TYR A 542 16.98 35.25 18.83
CA TYR A 542 16.96 34.39 17.64
C TYR A 542 15.95 34.88 16.60
N LEU A 543 14.73 35.22 17.03
CA LEU A 543 13.64 35.71 16.17
C LEU A 543 13.87 37.13 15.61
N SER A 544 14.74 37.92 16.22
CA SER A 544 15.10 39.25 15.71
C SER A 544 16.30 39.23 14.76
N ALA A 545 17.09 38.15 14.78
CA ALA A 545 18.27 37.97 13.95
C ALA A 545 17.97 37.28 12.60
N ASN A 546 16.81 36.63 12.47
CA ASN A 546 16.33 35.92 11.28
C ASN A 546 14.92 36.38 10.98
#